data_AF-A0A382RUY9-F1
#
_entry.id   AF-A0A382RUY9-F1
#
_cell.length_a   1.000
_cell.length_b   1.000
_cell.length_c   1.000
_cell.angle_alpha   90.00
_cell.angle_beta   90.00
_cell.angle_gamma   90.00
#
_symmetry.space_group_name_H-M   'P 1'
#
loop_
_entity.id
_entity.type
_entity.pdbx_description
1 polymer ?
#
loop_
_entity_poly.entity_id
_entity_poly.type
_entity_poly.pdbx_seq_one_letter_code
_entity_poly.pdbx_strand_id
1 'polypeptide(L)'
;MLAGTYNMLAEQGSTLYRVLSLEYPDLVNDPTGETFLPWDLDGYTARMQVRRLIEDTNYMIEITTENGGIDVEPLGEQGRIDLTMTAVQTAALDS
;
A
#
# COMPACT_ATOMS: atom_id res chain seq x y z
N MET A 1 10.05 -4.82 -7.09
CA MET A 1 10.11 -3.42 -6.64
C MET A 1 11.31 -3.24 -5.71
N LEU A 2 12.32 -2.45 -6.11
CA LEU A 2 13.30 -1.88 -5.17
C LEU A 2 12.51 -1.00 -4.20
N ALA A 3 12.81 -1.02 -2.90
CA ALA A 3 12.16 -0.13 -1.93
C ALA A 3 12.11 1.32 -2.45
N GLY A 4 10.93 1.93 -2.44
CA GLY A 4 10.68 3.25 -3.02
C GLY A 4 9.78 4.10 -2.13
N THR A 5 9.97 5.41 -2.18
CA THR A 5 9.13 6.38 -1.45
C THR A 5 8.00 6.84 -2.35
N TYR A 6 6.76 6.66 -1.89
CA TYR A 6 5.57 7.20 -2.54
C TYR A 6 4.95 8.27 -1.64
N ASN A 7 4.90 9.50 -2.15
CA ASN A 7 4.28 10.62 -1.43
C ASN A 7 2.79 10.66 -1.74
N MET A 8 1.98 10.80 -0.70
CA MET A 8 0.53 10.84 -0.81
C MET A 8 -0.07 11.84 0.18
N LEU A 9 -1.22 12.40 -0.17
CA LEU A 9 -2.00 13.26 0.71
C LEU A 9 -3.15 12.46 1.34
N ALA A 10 -3.31 12.63 2.65
CA ALA A 10 -4.42 12.12 3.44
C ALA A 10 -5.07 13.29 4.18
N GLU A 11 -6.35 13.54 3.86
CA GLU A 11 -7.12 14.61 4.49
C GLU A 11 -7.65 14.16 5.85
N GLN A 12 -7.51 15.02 6.87
CA GLN A 12 -8.02 14.74 8.21
C GLN A 12 -9.55 14.64 8.18
N GLY A 13 -10.10 13.57 8.77
CA GLY A 13 -11.55 13.36 8.83
C GLY A 13 -12.18 12.85 7.53
N SER A 14 -11.38 12.44 6.55
CA SER A 14 -11.86 11.82 5.31
C SER A 14 -11.35 10.38 5.17
N THR A 15 -12.13 9.53 4.49
CA THR A 15 -11.67 8.17 4.18
C THR A 15 -10.56 8.23 3.14
N LEU A 16 -9.38 7.71 3.49
CA LEU A 16 -8.29 7.50 2.55
C LEU A 16 -8.49 6.14 1.90
N TYR A 17 -8.59 6.13 0.58
CA TYR A 17 -8.59 4.91 -0.23
C TYR A 17 -7.54 5.03 -1.33
N ARG A 18 -6.66 4.04 -1.43
CA ARG A 18 -5.52 4.06 -2.36
C ARG A 18 -5.25 2.68 -2.90
N VAL A 19 -5.05 2.60 -4.21
CA VAL A 19 -4.69 1.37 -4.91
C VAL A 19 -3.24 1.48 -5.32
N LEU A 20 -2.45 0.47 -4.98
CA LEU A 20 -1.07 0.30 -5.43
C LEU A 20 -0.99 -0.91 -6.34
N SER A 21 -0.24 -0.77 -7.43
CA SER A 21 0.06 -1.87 -8.35
C SER A 21 1.56 -2.15 -8.34
N LEU A 22 1.94 -3.39 -8.06
CA LEU A 22 3.31 -3.87 -8.09
C LEU A 22 3.57 -4.63 -9.38
N GLU A 23 4.46 -4.09 -10.20
CA GLU A 23 4.81 -4.67 -11.49
C GLU A 23 6.33 -4.79 -11.63
N TYR A 24 6.79 -5.62 -12.58
CA TYR A 24 8.18 -5.76 -12.99
C TYR A 24 8.31 -5.82 -14.52
N PRO A 25 9.42 -5.33 -15.09
CA PRO A 25 9.61 -5.38 -16.53
C PRO A 25 9.78 -6.84 -17.02
N ASP A 26 9.10 -7.19 -18.10
CA ASP A 26 9.22 -8.51 -18.74
C ASP A 26 10.43 -8.56 -19.66
N LEU A 27 11.62 -8.64 -19.08
CA LEU A 27 12.87 -8.73 -19.84
C LEU A 27 13.03 -10.07 -20.59
N VAL A 28 12.15 -11.05 -20.35
CA VAL A 28 12.22 -12.38 -20.98
C VAL A 28 11.55 -12.35 -22.35
N ASN A 29 10.32 -11.82 -22.44
CA ASN A 29 9.59 -11.73 -23.70
C ASN A 29 9.79 -10.37 -24.41
N ASP A 30 10.18 -9.34 -23.66
CA ASP A 30 10.46 -8.01 -24.18
C ASP A 30 11.78 -7.44 -23.61
N PRO A 31 12.90 -7.67 -24.31
CA PRO A 31 14.20 -7.19 -23.85
C PRO A 31 14.34 -5.66 -23.86
N THR A 32 13.35 -4.90 -24.37
CA THR A 32 13.33 -3.43 -24.26
C THR A 32 12.85 -2.96 -22.89
N GLY A 33 12.12 -3.80 -22.15
CA GLY A 33 11.60 -3.48 -20.81
C GLY A 33 10.42 -2.52 -20.80
N GLU A 34 9.72 -2.37 -21.93
CA GLU A 34 8.56 -1.49 -22.06
C GLU A 34 7.24 -2.17 -21.65
N THR A 35 7.25 -3.51 -21.56
CA THR A 35 6.14 -4.30 -21.03
C THR A 35 6.39 -4.71 -19.58
N PHE A 36 5.31 -4.70 -18.80
CA PHE A 36 5.32 -4.98 -17.37
C PHE A 36 4.37 -6.12 -17.03
N LEU A 37 4.78 -6.96 -16.09
CA LEU A 37 3.98 -8.05 -15.53
C LEU A 37 3.71 -7.78 -14.04
N PRO A 38 2.52 -8.11 -13.54
CA PRO A 38 2.21 -7.98 -12.12
C PRO A 38 3.03 -8.97 -11.29
N TRP A 39 3.41 -8.57 -10.08
CA TRP A 39 3.94 -9.51 -9.10
C TRP A 39 2.84 -10.44 -8.58
N ASP A 40 3.17 -11.73 -8.42
CA ASP A 40 2.32 -12.67 -7.69
C ASP A 40 2.53 -12.46 -6.18
N LEU A 41 1.48 -12.02 -5.50
CA LEU A 41 1.43 -11.76 -4.07
C LEU A 41 0.50 -12.74 -3.33
N ASP A 42 0.17 -13.89 -3.93
CA ASP A 42 -0.67 -14.89 -3.28
C ASP A 42 -0.03 -15.40 -1.97
N GLY A 43 -0.86 -15.49 -0.93
CA GLY A 43 -0.43 -15.87 0.42
C GLY A 43 0.39 -14.83 1.19
N TYR A 44 0.63 -13.64 0.65
CA TYR A 44 1.32 -12.56 1.37
C TYR A 44 0.36 -11.71 2.20
N THR A 45 0.88 -11.15 3.29
CA THR A 45 0.19 -10.16 4.13
C THR A 45 0.93 -8.84 4.12
N ALA A 46 0.19 -7.73 4.17
CA ALA A 46 0.76 -6.39 4.21
C ALA A 46 0.54 -5.71 5.57
N ARG A 47 1.42 -4.74 5.87
CA ARG A 47 1.26 -3.80 6.99
C ARG A 47 1.69 -2.40 6.58
N MET A 48 1.00 -1.39 7.11
CA MET A 48 1.38 0.02 7.01
C MET A 48 1.19 0.67 8.38
N GLN A 49 2.15 1.52 8.74
CA GLN A 49 2.12 2.29 9.98
C GLN A 49 2.27 3.77 9.65
N VAL A 50 1.41 4.58 10.26
CA VAL A 50 1.53 6.04 10.23
C VAL A 50 2.26 6.46 11.49
N ARG A 51 3.35 7.20 11.33
CA ARG A 51 4.21 7.70 12.41
C ARG A 51 4.43 9.19 12.20
N ARG A 52 4.72 9.92 13.28
CA ARG A 52 4.99 11.35 13.21
C ARG A 52 6.35 11.62 12.58
N LEU A 53 7.37 10.90 13.03
CA LEU A 53 8.68 10.86 12.38
C LEU A 53 9.01 9.43 11.97
N ILE A 54 9.86 9.29 10.95
CA ILE A 54 10.30 7.98 10.45
C ILE A 54 11.05 7.17 11.52
N GLU A 55 11.71 7.85 12.45
CA GLU A 55 12.48 7.27 13.55
C GLU A 55 11.65 6.92 14.79
N ASP A 56 10.40 7.42 14.89
CA ASP A 56 9.55 7.14 16.04
C ASP A 56 9.26 5.64 16.14
N THR A 57 9.36 5.09 17.35
CA THR A 57 9.00 3.69 17.62
C THR A 57 7.49 3.50 17.80
N ASN A 58 6.79 4.56 18.19
CA ASN A 58 5.34 4.56 18.37
C ASN A 58 4.65 4.88 17.05
N TYR A 59 3.65 4.09 16.69
CA TYR A 59 2.77 4.35 15.56
C TYR A 59 1.49 5.05 16.05
N MET A 60 1.00 6.00 15.26
CA MET A 60 -0.28 6.67 15.48
C MET A 60 -1.43 5.79 14.97
N ILE A 61 -1.20 5.15 13.81
CA ILE A 61 -2.16 4.25 13.18
C ILE A 61 -1.38 3.05 12.62
N GLU A 62 -1.98 1.88 12.77
CA GLU A 62 -1.53 0.65 12.13
C GLU A 62 -2.69 0.03 11.35
N ILE A 63 -2.44 -0.20 10.07
CA ILE A 63 -3.35 -0.94 9.19
C ILE A 63 -2.61 -2.17 8.65
N THR A 64 -3.32 -3.28 8.58
CA THR A 64 -2.81 -4.59 8.18
C THR A 64 -3.87 -5.31 7.35
N THR A 65 -3.48 -6.39 6.69
CA THR A 65 -4.45 -7.29 6.05
C THR A 65 -5.38 -7.95 7.05
N GLU A 66 -4.89 -8.29 8.24
CA GLU A 66 -5.69 -8.93 9.28
C GLU A 66 -6.73 -7.99 9.90
N ASN A 67 -6.41 -6.69 10.03
CA ASN A 67 -7.34 -5.71 10.58
C ASN A 67 -8.26 -5.05 9.53
N GLY A 68 -8.21 -5.53 8.28
CA GLY A 68 -9.06 -5.07 7.17
C GLY A 68 -8.71 -3.70 6.60
N GLY A 69 -7.54 -3.16 6.95
CA GLY A 69 -7.06 -1.89 6.38
C GLY A 69 -6.25 -2.05 5.10
N ILE A 70 -5.81 -3.27 4.76
CA ILE A 70 -5.07 -3.55 3.52
C ILE A 70 -5.56 -4.85 2.86
N ASP A 71 -6.12 -4.77 1.67
CA ASP A 71 -6.44 -5.95 0.87
C ASP A 71 -5.33 -6.23 -0.15
N VAL A 72 -4.74 -7.43 -0.10
CA VAL A 72 -3.73 -7.89 -1.06
C VAL A 72 -4.41 -8.78 -2.09
N GLU A 73 -4.20 -8.47 -3.36
CA GLU A 73 -4.82 -9.12 -4.53
C GLU A 73 -6.34 -9.31 -4.37
N PRO A 74 -7.09 -8.22 -4.08
CA PRO A 74 -8.54 -8.32 -3.97
C PRO A 74 -9.09 -8.90 -5.28
N LEU A 75 -10.02 -9.84 -5.16
CA LEU A 75 -10.65 -10.52 -6.30
C LEU A 75 -9.69 -11.30 -7.21
N GLY A 76 -8.47 -11.61 -6.74
CA GLY A 76 -7.45 -12.33 -7.51
C GLY A 76 -6.72 -11.46 -8.55
N GLU A 77 -6.79 -10.14 -8.42
CA GLU A 77 -6.04 -9.22 -9.27
C GLU A 77 -4.57 -9.18 -8.84
N GLN A 78 -3.72 -9.89 -9.59
CA GLN A 78 -2.30 -10.02 -9.24
C GLN A 78 -1.59 -8.68 -9.13
N GLY A 79 -0.74 -8.55 -8.11
CA GLY A 79 0.08 -7.36 -7.87
C GLY A 79 -0.69 -6.14 -7.37
N ARG A 80 -2.01 -6.24 -7.14
CA ARG A 80 -2.83 -5.15 -6.62
C ARG A 80 -2.86 -5.15 -5.09
N ILE A 81 -2.74 -3.97 -4.50
CA ILE A 81 -2.89 -3.76 -3.05
C ILE A 81 -3.83 -2.57 -2.82
N ASP A 82 -4.94 -2.79 -2.14
CA ASP A 82 -5.89 -1.76 -1.77
C ASP A 82 -5.69 -1.36 -0.31
N LEU A 83 -5.46 -0.07 -0.06
CA LEU A 83 -5.25 0.52 1.26
C LEU A 83 -6.47 1.34 1.63
N THR A 84 -7.01 1.11 2.83
CA THR A 84 -8.15 1.84 3.36
C THR A 84 -7.87 2.33 4.77
N MET A 85 -8.04 3.64 5.00
CA MET A 85 -8.15 4.23 6.34
C MET A 85 -9.45 5.00 6.44
N THR A 86 -10.21 4.73 7.49
CA THR A 86 -11.51 5.37 7.73
C THR A 86 -11.36 6.85 8.09
N ALA A 87 -12.41 7.62 7.86
CA ALA A 87 -12.50 9.02 8.31
C ALA A 87 -12.24 9.20 9.82
N VAL A 88 -12.62 8.23 10.66
CA VAL A 88 -12.38 8.27 12.10
C VAL A 88 -10.89 8.13 12.41
N GLN A 89 -10.21 7.21 11.71
CA GLN A 89 -8.76 7.03 11.85
C GLN A 89 -8.00 8.26 11.38
N THR A 90 -8.33 8.82 10.21
CA THR A 90 -7.66 10.02 9.70
C THR A 90 -7.98 11.26 10.54
N ALA A 91 -9.16 11.36 11.15
CA ALA A 91 -9.49 12.42 12.09
C ALA A 91 -8.63 12.41 13.36
N ALA A 92 -8.20 11.22 13.80
CA ALA A 92 -7.36 11.06 14.99
C ALA A 92 -5.89 11.40 14.76
N LEU A 93 -5.49 11.71 13.51
CA LEU A 93 -4.15 12.18 13.21
C LEU A 93 -4.01 13.63 13.66
N ASP A 94 -3.25 13.86 14.73
CA ASP A 94 -2.86 15.19 15.16
C ASP A 94 -1.61 15.69 14.42
N SER A 95 -1.63 16.98 14.09
CA SER A 95 -0.56 17.72 13.39
C SER A 95 0.66 18.02 14.24
#